data_AF-A0A938X297-F1
#
_entry.id   AF-A0A938X297-F1
#
_cell.length_a   1.000
_cell.length_b   1.000
_cell.length_c   1.000
_cell.angle_alpha   90.00
_cell.angle_beta   90.00
_cell.angle_gamma   90.00
#
_symmetry.space_group_name_H-M   'P 1'
#
loop_
_entity.id
_entity.type
_entity.pdbx_description
1 polymer ?
#
loop_
_entity_poly.entity_id
_entity_poly.type
_entity_poly.pdbx_seq_one_letter_code
_entity_poly.pdbx_strand_id
1 'polypeptide(L)'
;MSKKLFGGLLAAVFLIVIGAAVFFLTRTDENVELAEDFFKTSFTPSEETSSLCEELEASPVVIGEGVDQETELASQESASRADADFQEMYGTYLSASGLEDFRNLLFPSIYQFCSEEQTYEVQELTVEKDGNLYHFSLDLDVDGGQQKIEGRLEISDGKIQKITVI
;
A
#
# COMPACT_ATOMS: atom_id res chain seq x y z
N MET A 1 -25.32 -19.43 -50.38
CA MET A 1 -24.95 -19.19 -48.96
C MET A 1 -23.87 -18.13 -48.93
N SER A 2 -24.18 -16.95 -48.40
CA SER A 2 -23.35 -15.76 -48.56
C SER A 2 -22.08 -15.85 -47.70
N LYS A 3 -20.93 -15.59 -48.32
CA LYS A 3 -19.58 -15.52 -47.70
C LYS A 3 -19.49 -14.54 -46.52
N LYS A 4 -20.54 -13.75 -46.26
CA LYS A 4 -20.63 -12.75 -45.18
C LYS A 4 -20.90 -13.38 -43.80
N LEU A 5 -21.58 -14.52 -43.73
CA LEU A 5 -21.86 -15.19 -42.45
C LEU A 5 -20.65 -15.97 -41.91
N PHE A 6 -19.79 -16.48 -42.80
CA PHE A 6 -18.62 -17.26 -42.40
C PHE A 6 -17.49 -16.39 -41.84
N GLY A 7 -17.32 -15.16 -42.34
CA GLY A 7 -16.32 -14.21 -41.83
C GLY A 7 -16.64 -13.66 -40.44
N GLY A 8 -17.92 -13.46 -40.12
CA GLY A 8 -18.35 -12.99 -38.80
C GLY A 8 -18.15 -14.04 -37.69
N LEU A 9 -18.38 -15.32 -38.00
CA LEU A 9 -18.19 -16.41 -37.04
C LEU A 9 -16.70 -16.64 -36.72
N LEU A 10 -15.83 -16.56 -37.74
CA LEU A 10 -14.37 -16.66 -37.57
C LEU A 10 -13.79 -15.50 -36.76
N ALA A 11 -14.28 -14.27 -36.96
CA ALA A 11 -13.85 -13.10 -36.20
C ALA A 11 -14.28 -13.18 -34.73
N ALA A 12 -15.50 -13.68 -34.45
CA ALA A 12 -15.98 -13.87 -33.07
C ALA A 12 -15.18 -14.95 -32.32
N VAL A 13 -14.84 -16.06 -32.97
CA VAL A 13 -13.98 -17.10 -32.38
C VAL A 13 -12.56 -16.57 -32.15
N PHE A 14 -12.00 -15.77 -33.08
CA PHE A 14 -10.70 -15.13 -32.87
C PHE A 14 -10.71 -14.12 -31.72
N LEU A 15 -11.77 -13.34 -31.54
CA LEU A 15 -11.90 -12.40 -30.41
C LEU A 15 -12.07 -13.11 -29.07
N ILE A 16 -12.76 -14.27 -29.04
CA ILE A 16 -12.86 -15.10 -27.83
C ILE A 16 -11.52 -15.76 -27.52
N VAL A 17 -10.78 -16.23 -28.54
CA VAL A 17 -9.43 -16.81 -28.35
C VAL A 17 -8.41 -15.74 -27.95
N ILE A 18 -8.49 -14.51 -28.47
CA ILE A 18 -7.65 -13.39 -28.06
C ILE A 18 -8.04 -12.90 -26.66
N GLY A 19 -9.33 -12.75 -26.35
CA GLY A 19 -9.82 -12.37 -25.02
C GLY A 19 -9.44 -13.40 -23.96
N ALA A 20 -9.54 -14.69 -24.28
CA ALA A 20 -9.05 -15.77 -23.41
C ALA A 20 -7.51 -15.82 -23.35
N ALA A 21 -6.79 -15.53 -24.43
CA ALA A 21 -5.32 -15.46 -24.41
C ALA A 21 -4.79 -14.26 -23.62
N VAL A 22 -5.47 -13.11 -23.66
CA VAL A 22 -5.18 -11.95 -22.80
C VAL A 22 -5.50 -12.29 -21.34
N PHE A 23 -6.60 -13.00 -21.07
CA PHE A 23 -6.95 -13.50 -19.73
C PHE A 23 -6.02 -14.62 -19.19
N PHE A 24 -5.38 -15.40 -20.09
CA PHE A 24 -4.35 -16.36 -19.70
C PHE A 24 -2.94 -15.74 -19.65
N LEU A 25 -2.73 -14.56 -20.24
CA LEU A 25 -1.54 -13.71 -20.03
C LEU A 25 -1.65 -12.87 -18.75
N THR A 26 -2.86 -12.60 -18.25
CA THR A 26 -3.13 -12.15 -16.87
C THR A 26 -3.00 -13.32 -15.90
N ARG A 27 -1.82 -13.95 -15.86
CA ARG A 27 -1.33 -14.43 -14.57
C ARG A 27 -0.90 -13.15 -13.87
N THR A 28 -1.84 -12.49 -13.18
CA THR A 28 -1.48 -11.37 -12.31
C THR A 28 -0.36 -11.89 -11.42
N ASP A 29 0.79 -11.22 -11.49
CA ASP A 29 1.91 -11.59 -10.65
C ASP A 29 1.39 -11.47 -9.21
N GLU A 30 1.39 -12.56 -8.44
CA GLU A 30 0.88 -12.56 -7.06
C GLU A 30 1.56 -11.46 -6.22
N ASN A 31 2.77 -11.04 -6.61
CA ASN A 31 3.48 -9.92 -5.99
C ASN A 31 2.92 -8.55 -6.39
N VAL A 32 2.37 -8.41 -7.60
CA VAL A 32 1.63 -7.21 -8.02
C VAL A 32 0.33 -7.11 -7.23
N GLU A 33 -0.42 -8.19 -7.10
CA GLU A 33 -1.65 -8.22 -6.27
C GLU A 33 -1.34 -7.88 -4.81
N LEU A 34 -0.30 -8.51 -4.23
CA LEU A 34 0.19 -8.20 -2.89
C LEU A 34 0.51 -6.71 -2.71
N ALA A 35 1.22 -6.11 -3.66
CA ALA A 35 1.60 -4.71 -3.61
C ALA A 35 0.40 -3.77 -3.76
N GLU A 36 -0.53 -4.09 -4.66
CA GLU A 36 -1.76 -3.32 -4.82
C GLU A 36 -2.62 -3.34 -3.56
N ASP A 37 -2.80 -4.52 -2.96
CA ASP A 37 -3.57 -4.68 -1.71
C ASP A 37 -2.91 -3.93 -0.55
N PHE A 38 -1.57 -3.97 -0.48
CA PHE A 38 -0.80 -3.18 0.47
C PHE A 38 -1.06 -1.67 0.31
N PHE A 39 -0.94 -1.12 -0.90
CA PHE A 39 -1.18 0.31 -1.14
C PHE A 39 -2.64 0.70 -0.90
N LYS A 40 -3.61 -0.13 -1.32
CA LYS A 40 -5.03 0.10 -1.05
C LYS A 40 -5.31 0.11 0.45
N THR A 41 -4.78 -0.85 1.20
CA THR A 41 -4.92 -0.89 2.66
C THR A 41 -4.29 0.33 3.33
N SER A 42 -3.16 0.82 2.81
CA SER A 42 -2.40 1.91 3.43
C SER A 42 -2.94 3.31 3.10
N PHE A 43 -3.36 3.54 1.86
CA PHE A 43 -3.72 4.87 1.33
C PHE A 43 -5.22 5.06 1.07
N THR A 44 -6.06 4.09 1.42
CA THR A 44 -7.51 4.30 1.46
C THR A 44 -7.92 4.70 2.88
N PRO A 45 -8.64 5.82 3.07
CA PRO A 45 -9.19 6.17 4.37
C PRO A 45 -10.01 5.01 4.95
N SER A 46 -9.70 4.61 6.19
CA SER A 46 -10.41 3.54 6.89
C SER A 46 -10.45 3.80 8.40
N GLU A 47 -11.43 3.25 9.11
CA GLU A 47 -11.50 3.34 10.58
C GLU A 47 -10.24 2.78 11.24
N GLU A 48 -9.67 1.72 10.66
CA GLU A 48 -8.47 1.06 11.17
C GLU A 48 -7.25 1.98 11.05
N THR A 49 -7.05 2.61 9.89
CA THR A 49 -5.93 3.55 9.67
C THR A 49 -6.07 4.79 10.53
N SER A 50 -7.29 5.35 10.67
CA SER A 50 -7.53 6.49 11.57
C SER A 50 -7.25 6.14 13.03
N SER A 51 -7.70 4.97 13.49
CA SER A 51 -7.45 4.50 14.86
C SER A 51 -5.96 4.31 15.13
N LEU A 52 -5.21 3.78 14.17
CA LEU A 52 -3.76 3.64 14.27
C LEU A 52 -3.06 5.01 14.35
N CYS A 53 -3.50 5.98 13.54
CA CYS A 53 -2.99 7.35 13.60
C CYS A 53 -3.23 8.00 14.98
N GLU A 54 -4.44 7.84 15.53
CA GLU A 54 -4.80 8.33 16.87
C GLU A 54 -3.97 7.67 17.99
N GLU A 55 -3.79 6.35 17.94
CA GLU A 55 -2.98 5.62 18.94
C GLU A 55 -1.52 6.07 18.89
N LEU A 56 -0.97 6.31 17.70
CA LEU A 56 0.40 6.81 17.52
C LEU A 56 0.56 8.26 18.02
N GLU A 57 -0.43 9.12 17.80
CA GLU A 57 -0.43 10.49 18.34
C GLU A 57 -0.54 10.50 19.87
N ALA A 58 -1.33 9.59 20.44
CA ALA A 58 -1.52 9.46 21.88
C ALA A 58 -0.35 8.77 22.61
N SER A 59 0.60 8.18 21.86
CA SER A 59 1.68 7.34 22.41
C SER A 59 3.11 7.92 22.25
N PRO A 60 3.36 9.23 22.52
CA PRO A 60 4.74 9.72 22.53
C PRO A 60 5.51 9.09 23.69
N VAL A 61 6.74 8.66 23.43
CA VAL A 61 7.63 8.20 24.50
C VAL A 61 8.13 9.41 25.29
N VAL A 62 7.85 9.46 26.59
CA VAL A 62 8.23 10.59 27.46
C VAL A 62 9.40 10.17 28.34
N ILE A 63 10.56 10.84 28.16
CA ILE A 63 11.79 10.59 28.94
C ILE A 63 12.38 11.93 29.39
N GLY A 64 12.65 12.12 30.69
CA GLY A 64 13.28 13.34 31.20
C GLY A 64 13.55 13.34 32.71
N GLU A 65 14.48 14.20 33.15
CA GLU A 65 14.70 14.47 34.58
C GLU A 65 13.43 15.06 35.20
N GLY A 66 12.89 14.41 36.24
CA GLY A 66 11.69 14.85 36.96
C GLY A 66 10.39 14.16 36.54
N VAL A 67 10.42 13.27 35.55
CA VAL A 67 9.31 12.35 35.25
C VAL A 67 9.38 11.17 36.23
N ASP A 68 8.25 10.80 36.83
CA ASP A 68 8.20 9.63 37.70
C ASP A 68 8.18 8.32 36.91
N GLN A 69 8.59 7.23 37.57
CA GLN A 69 8.74 5.92 36.94
C GLN A 69 7.41 5.34 36.42
N GLU A 70 6.27 5.69 37.03
CA GLU A 70 4.95 5.23 36.59
C GLU A 70 4.58 5.87 35.24
N THR A 71 4.81 7.18 35.11
CA THR A 71 4.62 7.92 33.86
C THR A 71 5.54 7.42 32.75
N GLU A 72 6.82 7.15 33.06
CA GLU A 72 7.77 6.61 32.08
C GLU A 72 7.32 5.23 31.57
N LEU A 73 6.96 4.31 32.47
CA LEU A 73 6.46 2.97 32.12
C LEU A 73 5.18 3.03 31.28
N ALA A 74 4.20 3.85 31.70
CA ALA A 74 2.95 4.00 30.96
C ALA A 74 3.18 4.49 29.53
N SER A 75 4.11 5.44 29.33
CA SER A 75 4.45 5.94 27.98
C SER A 75 5.12 4.87 27.11
N GLN A 76 5.99 4.03 27.70
CA GLN A 76 6.64 2.92 26.99
C GLN A 76 5.64 1.82 26.61
N GLU A 77 4.69 1.51 27.50
CA GLU A 77 3.62 0.54 27.22
C GLU A 77 2.70 1.03 26.10
N SER A 78 2.34 2.31 26.09
CA SER A 78 1.55 2.93 25.01
C SER A 78 2.28 2.85 23.67
N ALA A 79 3.55 3.26 23.62
CA ALA A 79 4.35 3.19 22.41
C ALA A 79 4.54 1.75 21.90
N SER A 80 4.69 0.79 22.83
CA SER A 80 4.81 -0.63 22.46
C SER A 80 3.52 -1.20 21.88
N ARG A 81 2.35 -0.74 22.35
CA ARG A 81 1.05 -1.12 21.79
C ARG A 81 0.87 -0.56 20.38
N ALA A 82 1.11 0.74 20.21
CA ALA A 82 1.01 1.39 18.91
C ALA A 82 1.95 0.75 17.87
N ASP A 83 3.15 0.35 18.28
CA ASP A 83 4.08 -0.40 17.43
C ASP A 83 3.56 -1.80 17.07
N ALA A 84 2.92 -2.50 18.01
CA ALA A 84 2.31 -3.80 17.77
C ALA A 84 1.13 -3.69 16.78
N ASP A 85 0.27 -2.69 16.93
CA ASP A 85 -0.87 -2.46 16.02
C ASP A 85 -0.40 -2.13 14.60
N PHE A 86 0.65 -1.32 14.48
CA PHE A 86 1.31 -1.04 13.20
C PHE A 86 1.85 -2.33 12.54
N GLN A 87 2.53 -3.18 13.32
CA GLN A 87 3.06 -4.45 12.84
C GLN A 87 1.95 -5.44 12.47
N GLU A 88 0.83 -5.47 13.20
CA GLU A 88 -0.30 -6.34 12.89
C GLU A 88 -0.95 -5.95 11.56
N MET A 89 -1.20 -4.65 11.36
CA MET A 89 -1.84 -4.14 10.14
C MET A 89 -0.99 -4.38 8.88
N TYR A 90 0.30 -4.07 8.93
CA TYR A 90 1.15 -4.08 7.73
C TYR A 90 2.06 -5.31 7.63
N GLY A 91 2.25 -6.05 8.72
CA GLY A 91 3.14 -7.20 8.78
C GLY A 91 2.67 -8.40 7.94
N THR A 92 1.44 -8.42 7.45
CA THR A 92 1.02 -9.42 6.46
C THR A 92 1.66 -9.17 5.08
N TYR A 93 1.87 -7.90 4.72
CA TYR A 93 2.44 -7.49 3.43
C TYR A 93 3.96 -7.31 3.46
N LEU A 94 4.46 -6.83 4.59
CA LEU A 94 5.82 -6.33 4.73
C LEU A 94 6.70 -7.31 5.52
N SER A 95 7.97 -7.40 5.15
CA SER A 95 9.00 -7.98 6.02
C SER A 95 9.41 -6.98 7.11
N ALA A 96 10.31 -7.38 8.03
CA ALA A 96 10.81 -6.45 9.05
C ALA A 96 11.51 -5.22 8.44
N SER A 97 12.31 -5.40 7.39
CA SER A 97 12.94 -4.29 6.67
C SER A 97 11.92 -3.50 5.84
N GLY A 98 10.93 -4.18 5.25
CA GLY A 98 9.84 -3.51 4.54
C GLY A 98 9.00 -2.62 5.47
N LEU A 99 8.74 -3.06 6.70
CA LEU A 99 8.06 -2.29 7.74
C LEU A 99 8.84 -1.04 8.11
N GLU A 100 10.16 -1.16 8.27
CA GLU A 100 11.05 -0.04 8.56
C GLU A 100 11.05 0.99 7.42
N ASP A 101 11.21 0.53 6.17
CA ASP A 101 11.16 1.43 5.00
C ASP A 101 9.78 2.11 4.88
N PHE A 102 8.69 1.36 5.07
CA PHE A 102 7.34 1.91 5.01
C PHE A 102 7.12 3.00 6.06
N ARG A 103 7.50 2.70 7.32
CA ARG A 103 7.42 3.65 8.45
C ARG A 103 8.19 4.94 8.17
N ASN A 104 9.34 4.84 7.51
CA ASN A 104 10.22 5.98 7.28
C ASN A 104 9.90 6.77 6.00
N LEU A 105 9.37 6.12 4.97
CA LEU A 105 9.27 6.71 3.62
C LEU A 105 7.85 7.06 3.20
N LEU A 106 6.84 6.29 3.59
CA LEU A 106 5.47 6.42 3.07
C LEU A 106 4.45 6.70 4.17
N PHE A 107 4.58 6.05 5.33
CA PHE A 107 3.68 6.27 6.46
C PHE A 107 3.62 7.71 6.98
N PRO A 108 4.70 8.54 6.94
CA PRO A 108 4.60 9.93 7.35
C PRO A 108 3.56 10.73 6.56
N SER A 109 3.36 10.43 5.27
CA SER A 109 2.31 11.07 4.46
C SER A 109 0.92 10.65 4.95
N ILE A 110 0.71 9.36 5.22
CA ILE A 110 -0.56 8.85 5.75
C ILE A 110 -0.87 9.48 7.11
N TYR A 111 0.12 9.54 7.99
CA TYR A 111 0.01 10.17 9.30
C TYR A 111 -0.31 11.67 9.18
N GLN A 112 0.30 12.37 8.22
CA GLN A 112 -0.02 13.77 7.95
C GLN A 112 -1.50 13.91 7.53
N PHE A 113 -1.99 13.05 6.64
CA PHE A 113 -3.38 13.10 6.20
C PHE A 113 -4.35 12.92 7.37
N CYS A 114 -4.07 11.96 8.26
CA CYS A 114 -4.82 11.76 9.50
C CYS A 114 -4.80 12.98 10.42
N SER A 115 -3.59 13.44 10.79
CA SER A 115 -3.37 14.45 11.83
C SER A 115 -3.82 15.86 11.43
N GLU A 116 -3.81 16.17 10.14
CA GLU A 116 -4.31 17.44 9.60
C GLU A 116 -5.77 17.38 9.14
N GLU A 117 -6.47 16.25 9.36
CA GLU A 117 -7.84 16.00 8.89
C GLU A 117 -8.00 16.24 7.37
N GLN A 118 -6.95 15.97 6.58
CA GLN A 118 -6.98 16.18 5.13
C GLN A 118 -7.89 15.16 4.47
N THR A 119 -8.64 15.62 3.46
CA THR A 119 -9.38 14.72 2.58
C THR A 119 -8.43 14.14 1.55
N TYR A 120 -8.34 12.81 1.45
CA TYR A 120 -7.49 12.17 0.46
C TYR A 120 -8.16 10.96 -0.22
N GLU A 121 -7.85 10.76 -1.50
CA GLU A 121 -8.38 9.67 -2.33
C GLU A 121 -7.29 9.14 -3.27
N VAL A 122 -7.21 7.82 -3.43
CA VAL A 122 -6.40 7.18 -4.47
C VAL A 122 -7.10 7.31 -5.81
N GLN A 123 -6.53 8.13 -6.70
CA GLN A 123 -7.06 8.33 -8.05
C GLN A 123 -6.57 7.25 -9.02
N GLU A 124 -5.28 6.94 -8.95
CA GLU A 124 -4.66 5.91 -9.80
C GLU A 124 -3.53 5.21 -9.02
N LEU A 125 -3.49 3.88 -9.15
CA LEU A 125 -2.40 3.05 -8.66
C LEU A 125 -1.96 2.14 -9.79
N THR A 126 -0.69 2.23 -10.16
CA THR A 126 -0.04 1.33 -11.11
C THR A 126 1.08 0.60 -10.40
N VAL A 127 1.09 -0.74 -10.49
CA VAL A 127 2.22 -1.57 -10.05
C VAL A 127 2.62 -2.48 -11.21
N GLU A 128 3.87 -2.34 -11.65
CA GLU A 128 4.39 -3.06 -12.81
C GLU A 128 5.72 -3.73 -12.50
N LYS A 129 5.91 -4.94 -13.01
CA LYS A 129 7.18 -5.65 -12.88
C LYS A 129 8.24 -5.03 -13.79
N ASP A 130 9.33 -4.54 -13.20
CA ASP A 130 10.53 -4.04 -13.89
C ASP A 130 11.72 -4.95 -13.56
N GLY A 131 11.90 -5.99 -14.39
CA GLY A 131 12.93 -7.01 -14.18
C GLY A 131 12.68 -7.85 -12.94
N ASN A 132 13.55 -7.74 -11.94
CA ASN A 132 13.43 -8.43 -10.65
C ASN A 132 12.72 -7.57 -9.57
N LEU A 133 12.37 -6.34 -9.92
CA LEU A 133 11.73 -5.37 -9.03
C LEU A 133 10.32 -5.06 -9.51
N TYR A 134 9.58 -4.30 -8.71
CA TYR A 134 8.27 -3.77 -9.08
C TYR A 134 8.32 -2.25 -8.97
N HIS A 135 7.97 -1.56 -10.04
CA HIS A 135 7.76 -0.11 -10.02
C HIS A 135 6.32 0.18 -9.57
N PHE A 136 6.14 1.17 -8.72
CA PHE A 136 4.82 1.67 -8.37
C PHE A 136 4.68 3.16 -8.67
N SER A 137 3.47 3.56 -9.03
CA SER A 137 3.05 4.95 -9.17
C SER A 137 1.70 5.09 -8.49
N LEU A 138 1.62 5.99 -7.51
CA LEU A 138 0.42 6.29 -6.75
C LEU A 138 0.07 7.77 -6.97
N ASP A 139 -1.06 8.01 -7.62
CA ASP A 139 -1.64 9.35 -7.78
C ASP A 139 -2.77 9.53 -6.76
N LEU A 140 -2.64 10.56 -5.95
CA LEU A 140 -3.54 10.94 -4.87
C LEU A 140 -4.18 12.29 -5.18
N ASP A 141 -5.45 12.43 -4.85
CA ASP A 141 -6.07 13.73 -4.62
C ASP A 141 -6.01 14.00 -3.11
N VAL A 142 -5.42 15.12 -2.70
CA VAL A 142 -5.32 15.57 -1.31
C VAL A 142 -5.84 17.00 -1.24
N ASP A 143 -6.98 17.22 -0.58
CA ASP A 143 -7.69 18.49 -0.48
C ASP A 143 -7.94 19.20 -1.84
N GLY A 144 -8.21 18.41 -2.88
CA GLY A 144 -8.42 18.91 -4.24
C GLY A 144 -7.12 19.17 -5.02
N GLY A 145 -5.96 18.84 -4.44
CA GLY A 145 -4.65 18.96 -5.05
C GLY A 145 -4.07 17.60 -5.43
N GLN A 146 -3.55 17.47 -6.65
CA GLN A 146 -2.90 16.23 -7.08
C GLN A 146 -1.51 16.09 -6.45
N GLN A 147 -1.27 14.94 -5.83
CA GLN A 147 0.03 14.48 -5.37
C GLN A 147 0.39 13.16 -6.03
N LYS A 148 1.67 12.96 -6.32
CA LYS A 148 2.17 11.74 -6.93
C LYS A 148 3.34 11.19 -6.15
N ILE A 149 3.31 9.88 -5.87
CA ILE A 149 4.38 9.15 -5.20
C ILE A 149 4.80 8.00 -6.13
N GLU A 150 6.08 7.96 -6.49
CA GLU A 150 6.64 6.91 -7.34
C GLU A 150 7.79 6.20 -6.64
N GLY A 151 8.01 4.94 -6.99
CA GLY A 151 9.07 4.17 -6.36
C GLY A 151 9.23 2.75 -6.86
N ARG A 152 10.02 1.98 -6.10
CA ARG A 152 10.36 0.59 -6.38
C ARG A 152 10.17 -0.28 -5.15
N LEU A 153 9.75 -1.52 -5.39
CA LEU A 153 9.62 -2.58 -4.40
C LEU A 153 10.54 -3.75 -4.76
N GLU A 154 11.21 -4.28 -3.75
CA GLU A 154 11.81 -5.62 -3.81
C GLU A 154 10.86 -6.58 -3.10
N ILE A 155 10.33 -7.59 -3.80
CA ILE A 155 9.36 -8.55 -3.25
C ILE A 155 9.96 -9.96 -3.30
N SER A 156 10.03 -10.62 -2.14
CA SER A 156 10.48 -12.00 -2.01
C SER A 156 9.75 -12.70 -0.88
N ASP A 157 9.59 -14.02 -0.99
CA ASP A 157 8.91 -14.85 0.01
C ASP A 157 7.50 -14.35 0.38
N GLY A 158 6.78 -13.82 -0.63
CA GLY A 158 5.42 -13.31 -0.46
C GLY A 158 5.32 -12.00 0.33
N LYS A 159 6.44 -11.27 0.49
CA LYS A 159 6.51 -10.02 1.25
C LYS A 159 7.33 -8.96 0.54
N ILE A 160 6.93 -7.70 0.71
CA ILE A 160 7.75 -6.54 0.33
C ILE A 160 8.91 -6.44 1.32
N GLN A 161 10.13 -6.61 0.81
CA GLN A 161 11.36 -6.60 1.59
C GLN A 161 11.96 -5.21 1.72
N LYS A 162 11.75 -4.38 0.70
CA LYS A 162 12.35 -3.06 0.60
C LYS A 162 11.49 -2.14 -0.24
N ILE A 163 11.42 -0.88 0.19
CA ILE A 163 10.71 0.20 -0.50
C ILE A 163 11.72 1.30 -0.81
N THR A 164 11.62 1.90 -1.99
CA THR A 164 12.41 3.08 -2.35
C THR A 164 11.51 4.06 -3.07
N VAL A 165 11.43 5.31 -2.60
CA VAL A 165 10.70 6.40 -3.25
C VAL A 165 11.67 7.18 -4.13
N ILE A 166 11.21 7.63 -5.31
CA ILE A 166 12.02 8.30 -6.34
C ILE A 166 11.61 9.76 -6.51
#